data_AF-A0A7X5N1M3-F1
#
_entry.id   AF-A0A7X5N1M3-F1
#
_cell.length_a   1.000
_cell.length_b   1.000
_cell.length_c   1.000
_cell.angle_alpha   90.00
_cell.angle_beta   90.00
_cell.angle_gamma   90.00
#
_symmetry.space_group_name_H-M   'P 1'
#
loop_
_entity.id
_entity.type
_entity.pdbx_description
1 polymer ?
#
loop_
_entity_poly.entity_id
_entity_poly.type
_entity_poly.pdbx_seq_one_letter_code
_entity_poly.pdbx_strand_id
1 'polypeptide(L)'
;NFTLPHPVDLRAGGTLSVPFLDTEIEAERVALWKPGQGVHPIAALRIRNSAGATLPAGLITLYDRKAGYLGDARLPATPVGEQRLASFALDRKVAVQAETAPSDALTKITVVDGVARATVIAREVTTYTIKGAPDAARSVIIEHPRRDGWTLTASARDSETPTAYRLKVAVPAGGTAETRAVL
;
A
#
# COMPACT_ATOMS: atom_id res chain seq x y z
N ASN A 1 1.59 -11.53 29.58
CA ASN A 1 1.95 -12.89 29.99
C ASN A 1 1.44 -13.84 28.91
N PHE A 2 2.29 -14.63 28.27
CA PHE A 2 1.92 -15.54 27.17
C PHE A 2 1.75 -16.96 27.72
N THR A 3 0.64 -17.63 27.40
CA THR A 3 0.36 -19.01 27.80
C THR A 3 0.20 -19.85 26.54
N LEU A 4 0.86 -21.02 26.48
CA LEU A 4 0.72 -21.93 25.34
C LEU A 4 -0.72 -22.44 25.24
N PRO A 5 -1.28 -22.57 24.01
CA PRO A 5 -2.67 -23.02 23.82
C PRO A 5 -2.87 -24.49 24.21
N HIS A 6 -1.80 -25.30 24.21
CA HIS A 6 -1.84 -26.71 24.59
C HIS A 6 -0.73 -27.03 25.61
N PRO A 7 -1.00 -27.92 26.58
CA PRO A 7 0.03 -28.39 27.50
C PRO A 7 1.12 -29.15 26.74
N VAL A 8 2.35 -29.05 27.22
CA VAL A 8 3.53 -29.69 26.62
C VAL A 8 4.30 -30.46 27.68
N ASP A 9 4.58 -31.74 27.40
CA ASP A 9 5.45 -32.56 28.25
C ASP A 9 6.91 -32.37 27.83
N LEU A 10 7.74 -31.90 28.77
CA LEU A 10 9.16 -31.68 28.54
C LEU A 10 9.98 -32.45 29.59
N ARG A 11 10.88 -33.33 29.12
CA ARG A 11 11.79 -34.07 30.00
C ARG A 11 12.69 -33.10 30.76
N ALA A 12 13.08 -33.48 31.99
CA ALA A 12 14.12 -32.78 32.74
C ALA A 12 15.40 -32.60 31.89
N GLY A 13 15.85 -31.34 31.78
CA GLY A 13 17.00 -30.95 30.94
C GLY A 13 16.69 -30.78 29.44
N GLY A 14 15.44 -30.93 29.02
CA GLY A 14 15.01 -30.68 27.65
C GLY A 14 14.81 -29.19 27.33
N THR A 15 14.95 -28.84 26.06
CA THR A 15 14.62 -27.51 25.51
C THR A 15 13.44 -27.64 24.55
N LEU A 16 12.48 -26.74 24.65
CA LEU A 16 11.34 -26.65 23.73
C LEU A 16 11.36 -25.31 23.00
N SER A 17 11.34 -25.36 21.66
CA SER A 17 11.06 -24.20 20.81
C SER A 17 9.63 -24.33 20.29
N VAL A 18 8.75 -23.46 20.76
CA VAL A 18 7.35 -23.40 20.34
C VAL A 18 7.12 -22.12 19.57
N PRO A 19 6.36 -22.17 18.45
CA PRO A 19 6.02 -20.97 17.72
C PRO A 19 5.21 -20.05 18.64
N PHE A 20 5.60 -18.78 18.68
CA PHE A 20 4.88 -17.76 19.46
C PHE A 20 3.45 -17.55 18.92
N LEU A 21 3.29 -17.70 17.60
CA LEU A 21 2.01 -17.60 16.93
C LEU A 21 2.03 -18.53 15.71
N ASP A 22 1.06 -19.44 15.64
CA ASP A 22 0.80 -20.27 14.48
C ASP A 22 -0.66 -20.06 14.05
N THR A 23 -0.85 -19.27 13.01
CA THR A 23 -2.18 -18.91 12.51
C THR A 23 -2.10 -18.52 11.05
N GLU A 24 -3.16 -18.82 10.31
CA GLU A 24 -3.33 -18.26 8.97
C GLU A 24 -3.80 -16.81 9.09
N ILE A 25 -3.22 -15.94 8.27
CA ILE A 25 -3.59 -14.53 8.17
C ILE A 25 -3.82 -14.16 6.70
N GLU A 26 -4.72 -13.22 6.48
CA GLU A 26 -4.98 -12.71 5.14
C GLU A 26 -3.79 -11.87 4.64
N ALA A 27 -3.24 -12.28 3.52
CA ALA A 27 -2.19 -11.56 2.82
C ALA A 27 -2.51 -11.45 1.33
N GLU A 28 -2.36 -10.25 0.79
CA GLU A 28 -2.54 -9.98 -0.63
C GLU A 28 -1.23 -9.54 -1.26
N ARG A 29 -0.84 -10.16 -2.38
CA ARG A 29 0.30 -9.69 -3.17
C ARG A 29 -0.07 -8.46 -3.97
N VAL A 30 0.65 -7.37 -3.73
CA VAL A 30 0.43 -6.06 -4.39
C VAL A 30 1.73 -5.52 -4.96
N ALA A 31 1.62 -4.60 -5.92
CA ALA A 31 2.75 -3.83 -6.44
C ALA A 31 2.62 -2.36 -5.99
N LEU A 32 3.50 -1.91 -5.10
CA LEU A 32 3.49 -0.57 -4.53
C LEU A 32 4.27 0.40 -5.42
N TRP A 33 3.57 1.37 -5.99
CA TRP A 33 4.17 2.49 -6.71
C TRP A 33 4.14 3.79 -5.90
N LYS A 34 5.22 4.58 -5.93
CA LYS A 34 5.35 5.89 -5.27
C LYS A 34 6.01 6.91 -6.21
N PRO A 35 5.57 8.18 -6.24
CA PRO A 35 6.28 9.24 -6.94
C PRO A 35 7.72 9.39 -6.48
N GLY A 36 8.61 9.77 -7.40
CA GLY A 36 10.04 9.91 -7.13
C GLY A 36 10.81 8.59 -7.14
N GLN A 37 10.12 7.44 -7.12
CA GLN A 37 10.75 6.17 -7.46
C GLN A 37 10.65 5.93 -8.98
N GLY A 38 11.51 5.07 -9.53
CA GLY A 38 11.48 4.74 -10.95
C GLY A 38 10.13 4.18 -11.43
N VAL A 39 10.02 3.94 -12.74
CA VAL A 39 8.75 3.47 -13.35
C VAL A 39 8.27 2.12 -12.81
N HIS A 40 9.15 1.29 -12.26
CA HIS A 40 8.80 -0.03 -11.77
C HIS A 40 8.34 0.01 -10.31
N PRO A 41 7.17 -0.56 -9.97
CA PRO A 41 6.72 -0.67 -8.59
C PRO A 41 7.50 -1.71 -7.80
N ILE A 42 7.41 -1.64 -6.47
CA ILE A 42 7.98 -2.62 -5.55
C ILE A 42 6.90 -3.64 -5.18
N ALA A 43 7.12 -4.91 -5.48
CA ALA A 43 6.30 -6.01 -5.01
C ALA A 43 6.31 -6.08 -3.48
N ALA A 44 5.11 -6.21 -2.90
CA ALA A 44 4.89 -6.26 -1.47
C ALA A 44 3.75 -7.23 -1.13
N LEU A 45 3.71 -7.68 0.13
CA LEU A 45 2.54 -8.29 0.73
C LEU A 45 1.79 -7.26 1.56
N ARG A 46 0.49 -7.15 1.32
CA ARG A 46 -0.47 -6.42 2.14
C ARG A 46 -1.06 -7.39 3.15
N ILE A 47 -0.56 -7.32 4.38
CA ILE A 47 -0.87 -8.26 5.46
C ILE A 47 -1.85 -7.59 6.41
N ARG A 48 -2.99 -8.24 6.66
CA ARG A 48 -3.93 -7.85 7.70
C ARG A 48 -3.73 -8.76 8.90
N ASN A 49 -3.48 -8.18 10.07
CA ASN A 49 -3.36 -8.96 11.29
C ASN A 49 -4.75 -9.29 11.85
N SER A 50 -5.27 -10.46 11.49
CA SER A 50 -6.48 -11.07 12.04
C SER A 50 -6.21 -11.95 13.27
N ALA A 51 -4.96 -12.04 13.75
CA ALA A 51 -4.60 -12.85 14.90
C ALA A 51 -5.02 -12.20 16.22
N GLY A 52 -5.03 -12.99 17.30
CA GLY A 52 -5.34 -12.52 18.66
C GLY A 52 -4.22 -11.71 19.33
N ALA A 53 -3.10 -11.46 18.65
CA ALA A 53 -1.95 -10.74 19.18
C ALA A 53 -1.26 -9.91 18.09
N THR A 54 -0.52 -8.88 18.50
CA THR A 54 0.31 -8.06 17.60
C THR A 54 1.35 -8.93 16.90
N LEU A 55 1.45 -8.83 15.57
CA LEU A 55 2.56 -9.43 14.83
C LEU A 55 3.83 -8.63 15.12
N PRO A 56 4.92 -9.27 15.55
CA PRO A 56 6.16 -8.57 15.86
C PRO A 56 6.79 -7.99 14.59
N ALA A 57 7.50 -6.88 14.75
CA ALA A 57 8.35 -6.37 13.68
C ALA A 57 9.51 -7.35 13.45
N GLY A 58 9.88 -7.60 12.20
CA GLY A 58 10.95 -8.55 11.90
C GLY A 58 11.21 -8.72 10.41
N LEU A 59 12.21 -9.54 10.10
CA LEU A 59 12.43 -10.05 8.76
C LEU A 59 11.53 -11.27 8.56
N ILE A 60 10.92 -11.35 7.38
CA ILE A 60 10.11 -12.48 6.95
C ILE A 60 10.65 -12.98 5.61
N THR A 61 10.67 -14.30 5.45
CA THR A 61 11.10 -14.97 4.22
C THR A 61 9.85 -15.43 3.48
N LEU A 62 9.71 -15.01 2.23
CA LEU A 62 8.50 -15.22 1.45
C LEU A 62 8.67 -16.42 0.53
N TYR A 63 7.67 -17.31 0.56
CA TYR A 63 7.60 -18.48 -0.31
C TYR A 63 6.27 -18.50 -1.06
N ASP A 64 6.34 -18.75 -2.36
CA ASP A 64 5.21 -19.11 -3.21
C ASP A 64 5.15 -20.62 -3.39
N ARG A 65 3.94 -21.20 -3.33
CA ARG A 65 3.76 -22.65 -3.45
C ARG A 65 4.24 -23.21 -4.79
N LYS A 66 4.29 -22.41 -5.86
CA LYS A 66 4.73 -22.82 -7.20
C LYS A 66 6.13 -22.32 -7.54
N ALA A 67 6.41 -21.06 -7.25
CA ALA A 67 7.68 -20.41 -7.62
C ALA A 67 8.79 -20.58 -6.58
N GLY A 68 8.48 -21.09 -5.37
CA GLY A 68 9.46 -21.26 -4.30
C GLY A 68 9.79 -19.93 -3.62
N TYR A 69 11.05 -19.75 -3.23
CA TYR A 69 11.51 -18.54 -2.54
C TYR A 69 11.33 -17.28 -3.41
N LEU A 70 10.65 -16.28 -2.86
CA LEU A 70 10.36 -15.01 -3.54
C LEU A 70 11.28 -13.87 -3.11
N GLY A 71 11.92 -13.98 -1.94
CA GLY A 71 12.70 -12.91 -1.33
C GLY A 71 12.44 -12.76 0.16
N ASP A 72 13.17 -11.83 0.78
CA ASP A 72 12.95 -11.41 2.16
C ASP A 72 12.28 -10.03 2.20
N ALA A 73 11.40 -9.83 3.18
CA ALA A 73 10.77 -8.56 3.46
C ALA A 73 10.97 -8.16 4.91
N ARG A 74 10.91 -6.85 5.18
CA ARG A 74 10.77 -6.34 6.54
C ARG A 74 9.30 -6.11 6.84
N LEU A 75 8.77 -6.82 7.84
CA LEU A 75 7.44 -6.62 8.39
C LEU A 75 7.52 -5.58 9.52
N PRO A 76 6.80 -4.45 9.42
CA PRO A 76 6.59 -3.57 10.58
C PRO A 76 5.73 -4.26 11.64
N ALA A 77 5.86 -3.84 12.90
CA ALA A 77 4.94 -4.29 13.94
C ALA A 77 3.50 -4.03 13.48
N THR A 78 2.66 -5.06 13.53
CA THR A 78 1.30 -5.00 13.01
C THR A 78 0.32 -5.31 14.15
N PRO A 79 -0.24 -4.28 14.80
CA PRO A 79 -1.28 -4.44 15.82
C PRO A 79 -2.48 -5.24 15.31
N VAL A 80 -3.24 -5.81 16.25
CA VAL A 80 -4.46 -6.56 15.94
C VAL A 80 -5.45 -5.67 15.17
N GLY A 81 -6.02 -6.20 14.09
CA GLY A 81 -6.97 -5.50 13.22
C GLY A 81 -6.32 -4.55 12.21
N GLU A 82 -5.03 -4.22 12.36
CA GLU A 82 -4.32 -3.33 11.44
C GLU A 82 -3.78 -4.06 10.20
N GLN A 83 -3.40 -3.25 9.20
CA GLN A 83 -2.80 -3.72 7.96
C GLN A 83 -1.46 -3.04 7.71
N ARG A 84 -0.44 -3.82 7.32
CA ARG A 84 0.88 -3.31 6.94
C ARG A 84 1.30 -3.85 5.57
N LEU A 85 2.20 -3.11 4.91
CA LEU A 85 2.85 -3.56 3.68
C LEU A 85 4.25 -4.06 4.02
N ALA A 86 4.61 -5.23 3.51
CA ALA A 86 5.93 -5.82 3.60
C ALA A 86 6.51 -5.94 2.18
N SER A 87 7.38 -5.00 1.80
CA SER A 87 8.01 -4.94 0.47
C SER A 87 9.22 -5.87 0.37
N PHE A 88 9.40 -6.54 -0.77
CA PHE A 88 10.47 -7.53 -0.95
C PHE A 88 11.29 -7.40 -2.24
N ALA A 89 10.69 -7.00 -3.37
CA ALA A 89 11.43 -6.98 -4.65
C ALA A 89 10.88 -5.94 -5.63
N LEU A 90 11.70 -5.47 -6.57
CA LEU A 90 11.23 -4.62 -7.67
C LEU A 90 10.49 -5.47 -8.72
N ASP A 91 9.23 -5.13 -9.03
CA ASP A 91 8.47 -5.80 -10.09
C ASP A 91 8.76 -5.16 -11.46
N ARG A 92 9.86 -5.58 -12.08
CA ARG A 92 10.32 -5.07 -13.39
C ARG A 92 9.35 -5.36 -14.54
N LYS A 93 8.37 -6.22 -14.34
CA LYS A 93 7.38 -6.58 -15.38
C LYS A 93 6.21 -5.60 -15.42
N VAL A 94 6.06 -4.76 -14.40
CA VAL A 94 5.05 -3.71 -14.32
C VAL A 94 5.72 -2.35 -14.49
N ALA A 95 5.07 -1.41 -15.17
CA ALA A 95 5.51 -0.03 -15.23
C ALA A 95 4.35 0.91 -14.92
N VAL A 96 4.61 1.96 -14.16
CA VAL A 96 3.68 3.03 -13.83
C VAL A 96 4.29 4.34 -14.28
N GLN A 97 3.52 5.11 -15.04
CA GLN A 97 3.83 6.47 -15.46
C GLN A 97 2.82 7.42 -14.84
N ALA A 98 3.29 8.59 -14.41
CA ALA A 98 2.46 9.63 -13.82
C ALA A 98 2.61 10.91 -14.63
N GLU A 99 1.48 11.49 -15.01
CA GLU A 99 1.41 12.75 -15.74
C GLU A 99 0.48 13.71 -15.00
N THR A 100 1.01 14.84 -14.54
CA THR A 100 0.21 15.87 -13.86
C THR A 100 -0.09 16.99 -14.84
N ALA A 101 -1.38 17.25 -15.06
CA ALA A 101 -1.82 18.41 -15.82
C ALA A 101 -1.57 19.70 -15.03
N PRO A 102 -1.33 20.84 -15.72
CA PRO A 102 -1.25 22.14 -15.06
C PRO A 102 -2.47 22.40 -14.16
N SER A 103 -2.24 23.06 -13.03
CA SER A 103 -3.33 23.37 -12.11
C SER A 103 -4.26 24.45 -12.69
N ASP A 104 -5.57 24.20 -12.70
CA ASP A 104 -6.57 25.21 -13.02
C ASP A 104 -6.97 25.93 -11.72
N ALA A 105 -7.05 27.26 -11.73
CA ALA A 105 -7.48 28.04 -10.58
C ALA A 105 -8.64 28.97 -10.93
N LEU A 106 -9.77 28.82 -10.23
CA LEU A 106 -10.90 29.73 -10.26
C LEU A 106 -10.83 30.68 -9.06
N THR A 107 -10.75 31.98 -9.33
CA THR A 107 -10.78 33.00 -8.28
C THR A 107 -12.12 33.72 -8.28
N LYS A 108 -12.84 33.65 -7.17
CA LYS A 108 -14.05 34.43 -6.92
C LYS A 108 -13.71 35.57 -5.97
N ILE A 109 -13.93 36.81 -6.40
CA ILE A 109 -13.77 38.00 -5.56
C ILE A 109 -15.17 38.56 -5.27
N THR A 110 -15.48 38.77 -4.00
CA THR A 110 -16.74 39.37 -3.53
C THR A 110 -16.41 40.56 -2.65
N VAL A 111 -17.02 41.73 -2.91
CA VAL A 111 -16.82 42.94 -2.10
C VAL A 111 -18.15 43.30 -1.44
N VAL A 112 -18.15 43.40 -0.10
CA VAL A 112 -19.32 43.78 0.71
C VAL A 112 -18.88 44.76 1.78
N ASP A 113 -19.58 45.89 1.92
CA ASP A 113 -19.30 46.95 2.91
C ASP A 113 -17.84 47.44 2.93
N GLY A 114 -17.22 47.54 1.75
CA GLY A 114 -15.81 47.97 1.61
C GLY A 114 -14.76 46.90 1.92
N VAL A 115 -15.17 45.66 2.25
CA VAL A 115 -14.28 44.52 2.49
C VAL A 115 -14.28 43.59 1.29
N ALA A 116 -13.10 43.32 0.73
CA ALA A 116 -12.91 42.33 -0.32
C ALA A 116 -12.63 40.94 0.27
N ARG A 117 -13.37 39.92 -0.20
CA ARG A 117 -13.13 38.50 0.06
C ARG A 117 -12.78 37.81 -1.25
N ALA A 118 -11.60 37.20 -1.31
CA ALA A 118 -11.19 36.35 -2.42
C ALA A 118 -11.26 34.87 -2.00
N THR A 119 -11.84 34.03 -2.85
CA THR A 119 -11.83 32.58 -2.72
C THR A 119 -11.14 32.01 -3.96
N VAL A 120 -10.03 31.30 -3.75
CA VAL A 120 -9.32 30.59 -4.82
C VAL A 120 -9.64 29.11 -4.69
N ILE A 121 -10.20 28.52 -5.74
CA ILE A 121 -10.38 27.09 -5.88
C ILE A 121 -9.40 26.63 -6.95
N ALA A 122 -8.46 25.79 -6.57
CA ALA A 122 -7.50 25.23 -7.51
C ALA A 122 -7.71 23.72 -7.64
N ARG A 123 -7.44 23.20 -8.83
CA ARG A 123 -7.62 21.79 -9.20
C ARG A 123 -6.38 21.28 -9.90
N GLU A 124 -5.88 20.14 -9.47
CA GLU A 124 -4.74 19.45 -10.08
C GLU A 124 -5.11 18.01 -10.41
N VAL A 125 -4.84 17.57 -11.63
CA VAL A 125 -5.17 16.21 -12.07
C VAL A 125 -3.88 15.47 -12.39
N THR A 126 -3.62 14.39 -11.66
CA THR A 126 -2.56 13.43 -11.99
C THR A 126 -3.18 12.17 -12.58
N THR A 127 -2.79 11.84 -13.81
CA THR A 127 -3.15 10.58 -14.48
C THR A 127 -2.04 9.57 -14.28
N TYR A 128 -2.40 8.37 -13.86
CA TYR A 128 -1.51 7.23 -13.69
C TYR A 128 -1.82 6.16 -14.72
N THR A 129 -0.85 5.87 -15.58
CA THR A 129 -0.96 4.82 -16.60
C THR A 129 -0.11 3.63 -16.17
N ILE A 130 -0.73 2.46 -16.11
CA ILE A 130 -0.10 1.23 -15.62
C ILE A 130 -0.03 0.22 -16.75
N LYS A 131 1.19 -0.20 -17.11
CA LYS A 131 1.44 -1.34 -17.98
C LYS A 131 1.63 -2.60 -17.14
N GLY A 132 0.75 -3.58 -17.34
CA GLY A 132 0.72 -4.84 -16.59
C GLY A 132 1.81 -5.82 -17.00
N ALA A 133 2.11 -6.74 -16.09
CA ALA A 133 3.05 -7.83 -16.34
C ALA A 133 2.45 -8.86 -17.31
N PRO A 134 3.22 -9.43 -18.25
CA PRO A 134 2.69 -10.37 -19.24
C PRO A 134 2.33 -11.74 -18.65
N ASP A 135 2.86 -12.08 -17.48
CA ASP A 135 2.77 -13.42 -16.89
C ASP A 135 1.54 -13.63 -16.01
N ALA A 136 1.04 -12.59 -15.35
CA ALA A 136 -0.15 -12.65 -14.51
C ALA A 136 -0.70 -11.25 -14.23
N ALA A 137 -1.96 -11.20 -13.78
CA ALA A 137 -2.57 -9.97 -13.30
C ALA A 137 -1.81 -9.42 -12.07
N ARG A 138 -1.97 -8.11 -11.81
CA ARG A 138 -1.40 -7.42 -10.65
C ARG A 138 -2.44 -6.51 -10.00
N SER A 139 -2.40 -6.44 -8.68
CA SER A 139 -3.05 -5.36 -7.93
C SER A 139 -2.00 -4.30 -7.60
N VAL A 140 -2.11 -3.13 -8.23
CA VAL A 140 -1.15 -2.03 -8.07
C VAL A 140 -1.70 -1.01 -7.08
N ILE A 141 -0.91 -0.68 -6.06
CA ILE A 141 -1.18 0.40 -5.12
C ILE A 141 -0.32 1.59 -5.47
N ILE A 142 -0.92 2.72 -5.81
CA ILE A 142 -0.23 3.98 -6.10
C ILE A 142 -0.36 4.90 -4.88
N GLU A 143 0.76 5.35 -4.31
CA GLU A 143 0.77 6.41 -3.30
C GLU A 143 0.74 7.77 -3.99
N HIS A 144 -0.35 8.53 -3.82
CA HIS A 144 -0.45 9.92 -4.23
C HIS A 144 -0.16 10.82 -3.02
N PRO A 145 0.84 11.72 -3.07
CA PRO A 145 1.23 12.53 -1.92
C PRO A 145 0.07 13.39 -1.38
N ARG A 146 0.00 13.53 -0.06
CA ARG A 146 -0.89 14.52 0.56
C ARG A 146 -0.29 15.91 0.39
N ARG A 147 -1.15 16.89 0.14
CA ARG A 147 -0.80 18.33 0.14
C ARG A 147 -1.70 19.05 1.12
N ASP A 148 -1.11 19.86 2.00
CA ASP A 148 -1.84 20.58 3.03
C ASP A 148 -2.87 21.53 2.41
N GLY A 149 -4.11 21.45 2.90
CA GLY A 149 -5.24 22.23 2.37
C GLY A 149 -5.89 21.65 1.10
N TRP A 150 -5.43 20.51 0.60
CA TRP A 150 -5.99 19.85 -0.58
C TRP A 150 -6.70 18.53 -0.24
N THR A 151 -7.76 18.22 -0.97
CA THR A 151 -8.58 17.04 -0.75
C THR A 151 -8.63 16.16 -1.99
N LEU A 152 -8.30 14.88 -1.84
CA LEU A 152 -8.31 13.95 -2.97
C LEU A 152 -9.71 13.46 -3.33
N THR A 153 -10.03 13.56 -4.63
CA THR A 153 -11.09 12.83 -5.31
C THR A 153 -10.48 11.84 -6.31
N ALA A 154 -10.78 10.55 -6.14
CA ALA A 154 -10.33 9.50 -7.06
C ALA A 154 -11.28 8.29 -6.96
N SER A 155 -11.64 7.69 -8.10
CA SER A 155 -12.48 6.48 -8.14
C SER A 155 -11.78 5.26 -7.56
N ALA A 156 -10.45 5.17 -7.72
CA ALA A 156 -9.64 4.06 -7.24
C ALA A 156 -9.15 4.21 -5.79
N ARG A 157 -9.67 5.17 -5.01
CA ARG A 157 -9.23 5.39 -3.62
C ARG A 157 -9.46 4.14 -2.77
N ASP A 158 -8.41 3.66 -2.09
CA ASP A 158 -8.43 2.42 -1.29
C ASP A 158 -8.14 2.69 0.20
N SER A 159 -7.05 3.40 0.48
CA SER A 159 -6.60 3.65 1.86
C SER A 159 -5.73 4.91 1.91
N GLU A 160 -5.16 5.21 3.08
CA GLU A 160 -4.30 6.37 3.25
C GLU A 160 -3.26 6.15 4.35
N THR A 161 -2.17 6.89 4.26
CA THR A 161 -1.15 7.04 5.28
C THR A 161 -1.16 8.50 5.76
N PRO A 162 -0.39 8.86 6.81
CA PRO A 162 -0.24 10.24 7.22
C PRO A 162 0.29 11.17 6.11
N THR A 163 1.00 10.62 5.11
CA THR A 163 1.70 11.41 4.07
C THR A 163 1.19 11.19 2.65
N ALA A 164 0.34 10.18 2.42
CA ALA A 164 -0.15 9.86 1.08
C ALA A 164 -1.56 9.27 1.11
N TYR A 165 -2.31 9.51 0.04
CA TYR A 165 -3.47 8.70 -0.31
C TYR A 165 -3.02 7.47 -1.11
N ARG A 166 -3.78 6.39 -1.05
CA ARG A 166 -3.53 5.17 -1.83
C ARG A 166 -4.65 4.90 -2.81
N LEU A 167 -4.28 4.72 -4.07
CA LEU A 167 -5.16 4.26 -5.13
C LEU A 167 -4.87 2.79 -5.42
N LYS A 168 -5.89 1.93 -5.46
CA LYS A 168 -5.73 0.51 -5.79
C LYS A 168 -6.33 0.24 -7.17
N VAL A 169 -5.50 -0.27 -8.08
CA VAL A 169 -5.90 -0.55 -9.47
C VAL A 169 -5.58 -2.00 -9.81
N ALA A 170 -6.59 -2.74 -10.27
CA ALA A 170 -6.40 -4.06 -10.83
C ALA A 170 -5.95 -3.94 -12.29
N VAL A 171 -4.89 -4.66 -12.67
CA VAL A 171 -4.36 -4.65 -14.03
C VAL A 171 -4.26 -6.10 -14.53
N PRO A 172 -4.91 -6.44 -15.65
CA PRO A 172 -4.86 -7.80 -16.19
C PRO A 172 -3.47 -8.13 -16.73
N ALA A 173 -3.21 -9.44 -16.90
CA ALA A 173 -1.95 -9.91 -17.48
C ALA A 173 -1.77 -9.34 -18.90
N GLY A 174 -0.62 -8.72 -19.17
CA GLY A 174 -0.27 -8.09 -20.44
C GLY A 174 -1.12 -6.87 -20.82
N GLY A 175 -2.05 -6.44 -19.98
CA GLY A 175 -2.95 -5.32 -20.26
C GLY A 175 -2.45 -3.98 -19.71
N THR A 176 -3.30 -2.97 -19.86
CA THR A 176 -3.07 -1.61 -19.38
C THR A 176 -4.26 -1.17 -18.52
N ALA A 177 -4.00 -0.34 -17.52
CA ALA A 177 -5.05 0.34 -16.75
C ALA A 177 -4.68 1.81 -16.53
N GLU A 178 -5.70 2.65 -16.33
CA GLU A 178 -5.55 4.07 -16.01
C GLU A 178 -6.34 4.39 -14.74
N THR A 179 -5.79 5.28 -13.90
CA THR A 179 -6.54 5.93 -12.81
C THR A 179 -6.14 7.39 -12.68
N ARG A 180 -7.01 8.22 -12.09
CA ARG A 180 -6.76 9.64 -11.86
C ARG A 180 -6.85 9.99 -10.38
N ALA A 181 -5.93 10.84 -9.94
CA ALA A 181 -6.01 11.58 -8.70
C ALA A 181 -6.36 13.03 -9.01
N VAL A 182 -7.46 13.54 -8.44
CA VAL A 182 -7.84 14.94 -8.53
C VAL A 182 -7.68 15.55 -7.15
N LEU A 183 -6.69 16.42 -6.99
CA LEU A 183 -6.56 17.29 -5.83
C LEU A 183 -7.31 18.60 -6.08
#